data_AF-A0A968JJY4-F1
#
_entry.id   AF-A0A968JJY4-F1
#
_cell.length_a   1.000
_cell.length_b   1.000
_cell.length_c   1.000
_cell.angle_alpha   90.00
_cell.angle_beta   90.00
_cell.angle_gamma   90.00
#
_symmetry.space_group_name_H-M   'P 1'
#
loop_
_entity.id
_entity.type
_entity.pdbx_description
1 polymer ?
#
loop_
_entity_poly.entity_id
_entity_poly.type
_entity_poly.pdbx_seq_one_letter_code
_entity_poly.pdbx_strand_id
1 'polypeptide(L)'
;MSFIYTFHSIFGERVLPILIVVAAVWFTVTWKEDPAEQRNTLAARVFPWLITWQFALGLIYWLYGIFALGLGSIYLGWPFILHPILGVLAVLVATRAARPRPEKSLLNRMLQPLGRWQPFVAMLLLFVIIAGNIVIAAG
;
A
#
# COMPACT_ATOMS: atom_id res chain seq x y z
N MET A 1 -2.71 -23.90 -12.83
CA MET A 1 -2.59 -22.54 -12.27
C MET A 1 -1.18 -22.03 -12.53
N SER A 2 -1.01 -20.82 -13.06
CA SER A 2 0.32 -20.25 -13.25
C SER A 2 0.94 -19.91 -11.89
N PHE A 3 2.25 -20.09 -11.75
CA PHE A 3 3.00 -19.80 -10.52
C PHE A 3 2.72 -18.38 -9.99
N ILE A 4 2.61 -17.40 -10.89
CA ILE A 4 2.32 -15.99 -10.59
C ILE A 4 0.97 -15.85 -9.87
N TYR A 5 -0.08 -16.53 -10.36
CA TYR A 5 -1.41 -16.48 -9.75
C TYR A 5 -1.39 -17.05 -8.33
N THR A 6 -0.81 -18.23 -8.14
CA THR A 6 -0.72 -18.88 -6.82
C THR A 6 0.09 -18.05 -5.84
N PHE A 7 1.23 -17.51 -6.29
CA PHE A 7 2.08 -16.67 -5.45
C PHE A 7 1.38 -15.38 -5.04
N HIS A 8 0.72 -14.70 -5.98
CA HIS A 8 -0.06 -13.49 -5.68
C HIS A 8 -1.22 -13.79 -4.72
N SER A 9 -1.98 -14.86 -4.93
CA SER A 9 -3.11 -15.18 -4.05
C SER A 9 -2.68 -15.52 -2.62
N ILE A 10 -1.56 -16.20 -2.43
CA ILE A 10 -1.05 -16.48 -1.09
C ILE A 10 -0.50 -15.21 -0.44
N PHE A 11 0.45 -14.54 -1.09
CA PHE A 11 1.16 -13.44 -0.47
C PHE A 11 0.42 -12.10 -0.54
N GLY A 12 -0.09 -11.74 -1.72
CA GLY A 12 -0.76 -10.47 -1.98
C GLY A 12 -2.19 -10.37 -1.42
N GLU A 13 -2.93 -11.48 -1.35
CA GLU A 13 -4.33 -11.46 -0.87
C GLU A 13 -4.50 -11.89 0.59
N ARG A 14 -3.63 -12.77 1.11
CA ARG A 14 -3.82 -13.38 2.44
C ARG A 14 -2.76 -12.92 3.44
N VAL A 15 -1.48 -13.05 3.12
CA VAL A 15 -0.40 -12.83 4.09
C VAL A 15 -0.08 -11.34 4.29
N LEU A 16 0.28 -10.64 3.22
CA LEU A 16 0.72 -9.24 3.30
C LEU A 16 -0.38 -8.30 3.81
N PRO A 17 -1.66 -8.41 3.43
CA PRO A 17 -2.70 -7.53 3.97
C PRO A 17 -2.80 -7.61 5.50
N ILE A 18 -2.74 -8.81 6.07
CA ILE A 18 -2.76 -9.00 7.54
C ILE A 18 -1.54 -8.37 8.17
N LEU A 19 -0.34 -8.62 7.61
CA LEU A 19 0.91 -8.03 8.11
C LEU A 19 0.90 -6.50 8.02
N ILE A 20 0.32 -5.92 6.97
CA ILE A 20 0.18 -4.48 6.81
C ILE A 20 -0.74 -3.89 7.87
N VAL A 21 -1.87 -4.53 8.17
CA VAL A 21 -2.79 -4.07 9.23
C VAL A 21 -2.08 -4.10 10.59
N VAL A 22 -1.44 -5.22 10.93
CA VAL A 22 -0.69 -5.35 12.19
C VAL A 22 0.43 -4.32 12.28
N ALA A 23 1.18 -4.14 11.20
CA ALA A 23 2.27 -3.16 11.14
C ALA A 23 1.76 -1.71 11.20
N ALA A 24 0.62 -1.39 10.59
CA ALA A 24 0.01 -0.06 10.66
C ALA A 24 -0.40 0.29 12.10
N VAL A 25 -1.10 -0.64 12.77
CA VAL A 25 -1.49 -0.49 14.18
C VAL A 25 -0.24 -0.34 15.05
N TRP A 26 0.73 -1.24 14.90
CA TRP A 26 1.97 -1.21 15.67
C TRP A 26 2.73 0.11 15.47
N PHE A 27 2.83 0.59 14.23
CA PHE A 27 3.48 1.85 13.91
C PHE A 27 2.73 3.02 14.58
N THR A 28 1.41 3.10 14.45
CA THR A 28 0.64 4.17 15.10
C THR A 28 0.79 4.17 16.61
N VAL A 29 0.82 3.00 17.27
CA VAL A 29 0.96 2.90 18.73
C VAL A 29 2.38 3.24 19.20
N THR A 30 3.39 2.90 18.40
CA THR A 30 4.82 3.15 18.75
C THR A 30 5.36 4.45 18.19
N TRP A 31 4.47 5.33 17.73
CA TRP A 31 4.83 6.60 17.12
C TRP A 31 5.64 7.49 18.06
N LYS A 32 6.65 8.16 17.50
CA LYS A 32 7.52 9.14 18.14
C LYS A 32 7.35 10.48 17.44
N GLU A 33 7.16 11.53 18.23
CA GLU A 33 7.02 12.89 17.70
C GLU A 33 8.35 13.43 17.17
N ASP A 34 9.46 13.06 17.82
CA ASP A 34 10.80 13.39 17.34
C ASP A 34 11.11 12.62 16.04
N PRO A 35 11.41 13.32 14.92
CA PRO A 35 11.68 12.66 13.63
C PRO A 35 12.91 11.76 13.61
N ALA A 36 13.93 12.03 14.45
CA ALA A 36 15.14 11.22 14.51
C ALA A 36 14.86 9.91 15.26
N GLU A 37 14.12 9.97 16.36
CA GLU A 37 13.64 8.78 17.07
C GLU A 37 12.70 7.95 16.21
N GLN A 38 11.74 8.60 15.53
CA GLN A 38 10.75 7.92 14.70
C GLN A 38 11.40 7.04 13.63
N ARG A 39 12.41 7.57 12.93
CA ARG A 39 13.14 6.84 11.87
C ARG A 39 13.87 5.59 12.37
N ASN A 40 14.20 5.56 13.66
CA ASN A 40 14.94 4.46 14.27
C ASN A 40 14.06 3.36 14.83
N THR A 41 12.75 3.59 14.95
CA THR A 41 11.79 2.55 15.34
C THR A 41 11.77 1.41 14.31
N LEU A 42 11.57 0.17 14.79
CA LEU A 42 11.47 -0.99 13.91
C LEU A 42 10.23 -0.90 13.01
N ALA A 43 9.11 -0.36 13.52
CA ALA A 43 7.91 -0.14 12.74
C ALA A 43 8.13 0.79 11.54
N ALA A 44 8.86 1.91 11.71
CA ALA A 44 9.22 2.81 10.61
C ALA A 44 10.14 2.15 9.57
N ARG A 45 10.95 1.15 9.96
CA ARG A 45 11.78 0.41 9.02
C ARG A 45 10.96 -0.61 8.24
N VAL A 46 10.08 -1.35 8.91
CA VAL A 46 9.35 -2.49 8.32
C VAL A 46 8.14 -2.05 7.50
N PHE A 47 7.35 -1.09 7.99
CA PHE A 47 6.08 -0.74 7.37
C PHE A 47 6.18 -0.29 5.90
N PRO A 48 7.11 0.60 5.51
CA PRO A 48 7.26 0.99 4.10
C PRO A 48 7.61 -0.19 3.20
N TRP A 49 8.39 -1.16 3.70
CA TRP A 49 8.74 -2.36 2.95
C TRP A 49 7.53 -3.25 2.71
N LEU A 50 6.67 -3.46 3.71
CA LEU A 50 5.45 -4.24 3.54
C LEU A 50 4.52 -3.63 2.48
N ILE A 51 4.32 -2.30 2.53
CA ILE A 51 3.53 -1.55 1.55
C ILE A 51 4.15 -1.65 0.14
N THR A 52 5.48 -1.55 0.05
CA THR A 52 6.22 -1.66 -1.22
C THR A 52 6.07 -3.05 -1.83
N TRP A 53 6.19 -4.11 -1.03
CA TRP A 53 5.99 -5.49 -1.50
C TRP A 53 4.56 -5.72 -1.96
N GLN A 54 3.57 -5.24 -1.21
CA GLN A 54 2.16 -5.35 -1.60
C GLN A 54 1.89 -4.66 -2.94
N PHE A 55 2.41 -3.45 -3.10
CA PHE A 55 2.31 -2.73 -4.38
C PHE A 55 3.00 -3.48 -5.51
N ALA A 56 4.24 -3.94 -5.31
CA ALA A 56 5.00 -4.65 -6.34
C ALA A 56 4.29 -5.93 -6.80
N LEU A 57 3.76 -6.73 -5.86
CA LEU A 57 3.02 -7.94 -6.18
C LEU A 57 1.70 -7.64 -6.89
N GLY A 58 0.98 -6.59 -6.47
CA GLY A 58 -0.22 -6.12 -7.16
C GLY A 58 0.07 -5.67 -8.59
N LEU A 59 1.14 -4.89 -8.78
CA LEU A 59 1.55 -4.41 -10.09
C LEU A 59 1.97 -5.56 -11.02
N ILE A 60 2.76 -6.52 -10.54
CA ILE A 60 3.14 -7.71 -11.31
C ILE A 60 1.90 -8.48 -11.76
N TYR A 61 0.94 -8.70 -10.84
CA TYR A 61 -0.29 -9.42 -11.15
C TYR A 61 -1.17 -8.66 -12.16
N TRP A 62 -1.30 -7.34 -11.99
CA TRP A 62 -2.02 -6.46 -12.91
C TRP A 62 -1.42 -6.50 -14.33
N LEU A 63 -0.09 -6.36 -14.45
CA LEU A 63 0.62 -6.46 -15.72
C LEU A 63 0.47 -7.85 -16.36
N TYR A 64 0.57 -8.90 -15.56
CA TYR A 64 0.37 -10.27 -16.03
C TYR A 64 -1.05 -10.48 -16.58
N GLY A 65 -2.07 -9.95 -15.91
CA GLY A 65 -3.46 -9.98 -16.38
C GLY A 65 -3.64 -9.32 -17.75
N ILE A 66 -3.03 -8.15 -17.95
CA ILE A 66 -3.10 -7.40 -19.21
C ILE A 66 -2.36 -8.12 -20.34
N PHE A 67 -1.08 -8.41 -20.13
CA PHE A 67 -0.18 -8.80 -21.22
C PHE A 67 -0.12 -10.31 -21.46
N ALA A 68 -0.32 -11.15 -20.43
CA ALA A 68 -0.20 -12.60 -20.56
C ALA A 68 -1.55 -13.32 -20.63
N LEU A 69 -2.60 -12.77 -20.01
CA LEU A 69 -3.94 -13.37 -20.00
C LEU A 69 -4.93 -12.70 -20.97
N GLY A 70 -4.56 -11.56 -21.57
CA GLY A 70 -5.44 -10.82 -22.48
C GLY A 70 -6.64 -10.15 -21.80
N LEU A 71 -6.61 -9.98 -20.47
CA LEU A 71 -7.70 -9.43 -19.66
C LEU A 71 -7.67 -7.89 -19.59
N GLY A 72 -7.14 -7.23 -20.63
CA GLY A 72 -6.91 -5.79 -20.65
C GLY A 72 -8.17 -4.96 -20.39
N SER A 73 -9.32 -5.38 -20.91
CA SER A 73 -10.61 -4.69 -20.70
C SER A 73 -11.04 -4.63 -19.23
N ILE A 74 -10.67 -5.63 -18.43
CA ILE A 74 -10.98 -5.69 -17.00
C ILE A 74 -9.98 -4.84 -16.22
N TYR A 75 -8.68 -5.08 -16.42
CA TYR A 75 -7.62 -4.44 -15.63
C TYR A 75 -7.40 -2.95 -15.96
N LEU A 76 -7.74 -2.51 -17.18
CA LEU A 76 -7.77 -1.10 -17.57
C LEU A 76 -9.15 -0.46 -17.32
N GLY A 77 -10.14 -1.23 -16.87
CA GLY A 77 -11.45 -0.74 -16.48
C GLY A 77 -11.44 -0.02 -15.13
N TRP A 78 -12.49 0.73 -14.85
CA TRP A 78 -12.69 1.37 -13.55
C TRP A 78 -13.19 0.34 -12.51
N PRO A 79 -12.69 0.36 -11.25
CA PRO A 79 -11.65 1.23 -10.69
C PRO A 79 -10.23 0.64 -10.81
N PHE A 80 -10.06 -0.53 -11.43
CA PHE A 80 -8.77 -1.24 -11.53
C PHE A 80 -7.65 -0.43 -12.15
N ILE A 81 -7.96 0.47 -13.09
CA ILE A 81 -6.99 1.39 -13.68
C ILE A 81 -6.26 2.26 -12.64
N LEU A 82 -6.85 2.48 -11.47
CA LEU A 82 -6.23 3.25 -10.38
C LEU A 82 -5.17 2.48 -9.60
N HIS A 83 -5.05 1.16 -9.75
CA HIS A 83 -4.10 0.33 -8.99
C HIS A 83 -2.68 0.91 -8.96
N PRO A 84 -2.07 1.23 -10.12
CA PRO A 84 -0.70 1.75 -10.14
C PRO A 84 -0.58 3.07 -9.40
N ILE A 85 -1.56 3.96 -9.58
CA ILE A 85 -1.55 5.32 -9.02
C ILE A 85 -1.71 5.25 -7.49
N LEU A 86 -2.72 4.53 -7.01
CA LEU A 86 -3.00 4.38 -5.58
C LEU A 86 -1.88 3.61 -4.87
N GLY A 87 -1.30 2.60 -5.53
CA GLY A 87 -0.16 1.86 -5.01
C GLY A 87 1.09 2.72 -4.82
N VAL A 88 1.43 3.55 -5.81
CA VAL A 88 2.54 4.52 -5.69
C VAL A 88 2.26 5.52 -4.56
N LEU A 89 1.04 6.06 -4.47
CA LEU A 89 0.66 6.96 -3.39
C LEU A 89 0.81 6.30 -2.01
N ALA A 90 0.35 5.05 -1.86
CA ALA A 90 0.50 4.30 -0.62
C ALA A 90 1.97 4.14 -0.20
N VAL A 91 2.85 3.79 -1.15
CA VAL A 91 4.31 3.68 -0.90
C VAL A 91 4.89 5.03 -0.47
N LEU A 92 4.50 6.12 -1.13
CA LEU A 92 4.96 7.46 -0.78
C LEU A 92 4.50 7.84 0.63
N VAL A 93 3.23 7.65 0.97
CA VAL A 93 2.69 7.94 2.31
C VAL A 93 3.40 7.10 3.37
N ALA A 94 3.56 5.79 3.16
CA ALA A 94 4.24 4.91 4.10
C ALA A 94 5.71 5.31 4.33
N THR A 95 6.43 5.63 3.26
CA THR A 95 7.82 6.09 3.33
C THR A 95 7.94 7.42 4.08
N ARG A 96 6.96 8.31 3.93
CA ARG A 96 6.92 9.59 4.67
C ARG A 96 6.57 9.43 6.13
N ALA A 97 5.62 8.55 6.46
CA ALA A 97 5.34 8.19 7.85
C ALA A 97 6.63 7.70 8.55
N ALA A 98 7.39 6.83 7.87
CA ALA A 98 8.66 6.32 8.38
C ALA A 98 9.78 7.35 8.47
N ARG A 99 9.80 8.32 7.56
CA ARG A 99 10.87 9.31 7.46
C ARG A 99 10.26 10.71 7.33
N PRO A 100 9.73 11.28 8.42
CA PRO A 100 9.22 12.64 8.42
C PRO A 100 10.36 13.58 8.00
N ARG A 101 10.18 14.32 6.91
CA ARG A 101 11.15 15.30 6.41
C ARG A 101 10.52 16.69 6.49
N PRO A 102 11.28 17.75 6.78
CA PRO A 102 10.80 19.14 6.78
C PRO A 102 10.52 19.68 5.36
N GLU A 103 10.31 18.81 4.38
CA GLU A 103 10.22 19.15 2.97
C GLU A 103 8.94 19.94 2.66
N LYS A 104 9.02 21.01 1.86
CA LYS A 104 7.87 21.87 1.52
C LYS A 104 6.94 21.27 0.45
N SER A 105 6.94 19.96 0.24
CA SER A 105 6.07 19.35 -0.77
C SER A 105 4.59 19.42 -0.37
N LEU A 106 3.70 19.48 -1.36
CA LEU A 106 2.24 19.49 -1.14
C LEU A 106 1.81 18.28 -0.31
N LEU A 107 2.36 17.10 -0.63
CA LEU A 107 2.12 15.86 0.12
C LEU A 107 2.47 16.00 1.61
N ASN A 108 3.60 16.64 1.95
CA ASN A 108 3.99 16.83 3.34
C ASN A 108 3.02 17.74 4.10
N ARG A 109 2.55 18.82 3.47
CA ARG A 109 1.54 19.72 4.07
C ARG A 109 0.22 19.00 4.35
N MET A 110 -0.18 18.08 3.47
CA MET A 110 -1.40 17.29 3.65
C MET A 110 -1.25 16.19 4.71
N LEU A 111 -0.07 15.57 4.80
CA LEU A 111 0.17 14.43 5.70
C LEU A 111 0.61 14.86 7.10
N GLN A 112 1.31 15.98 7.27
CA GLN A 112 1.82 16.44 8.58
C GLN A 112 0.74 16.49 9.67
N PRO A 113 -0.47 17.04 9.42
CA PRO A 113 -1.53 17.09 10.43
C PRO A 113 -1.99 15.70 10.91
N LEU A 114 -1.77 14.65 10.10
CA LEU A 114 -2.20 13.30 10.42
C LEU A 114 -1.30 12.64 11.47
N GLY A 115 -0.04 13.08 11.60
CA GLY A 115 0.92 12.56 12.57
C GLY A 115 0.93 11.03 12.66
N ARG A 116 0.64 10.50 13.86
CA ARG A 116 0.56 9.05 14.12
C ARG A 116 -0.46 8.28 13.27
N TRP A 117 -1.38 8.95 12.60
CA TRP A 117 -2.41 8.34 11.74
C TRP A 117 -1.96 8.16 10.29
N GLN A 118 -0.79 8.68 9.90
CA GLN A 118 -0.26 8.47 8.55
C GLN A 118 -0.14 7.00 8.11
N PRO A 119 0.27 6.03 8.97
CA PRO A 119 0.28 4.61 8.60
C PRO A 119 -1.10 4.08 8.17
N PHE A 120 -2.18 4.50 8.85
CA PHE A 120 -3.54 4.11 8.48
C PHE A 120 -3.98 4.68 7.13
N VAL A 121 -3.48 5.85 6.75
CA VAL A 121 -3.78 6.46 5.44
C VAL A 121 -3.16 5.64 4.31
N ALA A 122 -1.91 5.19 4.47
CA ALA A 122 -1.26 4.30 3.51
C ALA A 122 -2.00 2.95 3.40
N MET A 123 -2.46 2.40 4.52
CA MET A 123 -3.28 1.20 4.56
C MET A 123 -4.63 1.40 3.85
N LEU A 124 -5.30 2.53 4.10
CA LEU A 124 -6.59 2.85 3.49
C LEU A 124 -6.49 2.97 1.96
N LEU A 125 -5.42 3.59 1.46
CA LEU A 125 -5.16 3.67 0.01
C LEU A 125 -5.06 2.29 -0.63
N LEU A 126 -4.42 1.32 0.04
CA LEU A 126 -4.40 -0.07 -0.41
C LEU A 126 -5.74 -0.79 -0.21
N PHE A 127 -6.49 -0.45 0.83
CA PHE A 127 -7.80 -1.05 1.08
C PHE A 127 -8.83 -0.66 0.01
N VAL A 128 -8.83 0.61 -0.44
CA VAL A 128 -9.70 1.08 -1.53
C VAL A 128 -9.49 0.26 -2.81
N ILE A 129 -8.25 -0.12 -3.07
CA ILE A 129 -7.88 -0.98 -4.19
C ILE A 129 -8.49 -2.38 -4.03
N ILE A 130 -8.40 -2.97 -2.83
CA ILE A 130 -8.93 -4.32 -2.55
C ILE A 130 -10.47 -4.32 -2.57
N ALA A 131 -11.11 -3.30 -2.00
CA ALA A 131 -12.57 -3.17 -1.95
C ALA A 131 -13.19 -3.00 -3.35
N GLY A 132 -12.48 -2.34 -4.27
CA GLY A 132 -12.89 -2.23 -5.68
C GLY A 132 -13.11 -3.59 -6.36
N ASN A 133 -12.35 -4.61 -5.98
CA ASN A 133 -12.50 -5.97 -6.51
C ASN A 133 -13.80 -6.64 -6.04
N ILE A 134 -14.22 -6.36 -4.80
CA ILE A 134 -15.43 -6.95 -4.20
C ILE A 134 -16.70 -6.38 -4.85
N VAL A 135 -16.72 -5.07 -5.11
CA VAL A 135 -17.86 -4.41 -5.75
C VAL A 135 -18.10 -4.94 -7.17
N ILE A 136 -17.04 -5.29 -7.91
CA ILE A 136 -17.15 -5.84 -9.26
C ILE A 136 -17.50 -7.34 -9.25
N ALA A 137 -17.06 -8.09 -8.24
CA ALA A 137 -17.42 -9.51 -8.12
C ALA A 137 -18.89 -9.73 -7.69
N ALA A 138 -19.54 -8.70 -7.13
CA ALA A 138 -20.90 -8.75 -6.61
C ALA A 138 -21.97 -8.12 -7.54
N GLY A 139 -21.57 -7.56 -8.68
CA GLY A 139 -22.46 -6.97 -9.70
C GLY A 139 -22.29 -7.63 -11.05
#